data_AF-A0A916HJP9-F1
#
_entry.id   AF-A0A916HJP9-F1
#
_cell.length_a   1.000
_cell.length_b   1.000
_cell.length_c   1.000
_cell.angle_alpha   90.00
_cell.angle_beta   90.00
_cell.angle_gamma   90.00
#
_symmetry.space_group_name_H-M   'P 1'
#
loop_
_entity.id
_entity.type
_entity.pdbx_description
1 polymer ?
#
loop_
_entity_poly.entity_id
_entity_poly.type
_entity_poly.pdbx_seq_one_letter_code
_entity_poly.pdbx_strand_id
1 'polypeptide(L)' 'MSARTFCNPILAGFYPDPSICRVGDDYYLVTSTFEY' A
#
# COMPACT_ATOMS: atom_id res chain seq x y z
N MET A 1 19.65 -0.62 19.31
CA MET A 1 18.32 -0.43 18.69
C MET A 1 18.48 -0.65 17.20
N SER A 2 17.86 -1.68 16.63
CA SER A 2 17.88 -1.88 15.17
C SER A 2 16.83 -0.96 14.55
N ALA A 3 17.23 -0.13 13.60
CA ALA A 3 16.29 0.68 12.82
C ALA A 3 15.48 -0.26 11.92
N ARG A 4 14.15 -0.23 12.01
CA ARG A 4 13.28 -0.95 11.08
C ARG A 4 13.37 -0.26 9.72
N THR A 5 14.08 -0.88 8.79
CA THR A 5 14.17 -0.45 7.39
C THR A 5 13.17 -1.26 6.56
N PHE A 6 12.67 -0.66 5.48
CA PHE A 6 11.86 -1.35 4.48
C PHE A 6 12.51 -1.19 3.11
N CYS A 7 12.25 -2.14 2.20
CA CYS A 7 12.72 -2.10 0.83
C CYS A 7 11.56 -1.70 -0.08
N ASN A 8 11.79 -0.74 -0.97
CA ASN A 8 10.82 -0.40 -2.01
C ASN A 8 11.07 -1.25 -3.27
N PRO A 9 10.00 -1.61 -4.02
CA PRO A 9 8.61 -1.33 -3.70
C PRO A 9 8.06 -2.25 -2.60
N ILE A 10 7.21 -1.70 -1.73
CA ILE A 10 6.58 -2.46 -0.64
C ILE A 10 5.55 -3.46 -1.21
N LEU A 11 4.90 -3.09 -2.32
CA LEU A 11 3.98 -3.91 -3.09
C LEU A 11 4.30 -3.71 -4.58
N ALA A 12 4.85 -4.73 -5.23
CA ALA A 12 5.12 -4.71 -6.66
C ALA A 12 3.87 -5.13 -7.46
N GLY A 13 3.65 -4.53 -8.63
CA GLY A 13 2.54 -4.86 -9.52
C GLY A 13 1.79 -3.62 -10.02
N PHE A 14 0.62 -3.83 -10.62
CA PHE A 14 -0.24 -2.76 -11.13
C PHE A 14 -1.32 -2.40 -10.08
N TYR A 15 -0.93 -1.50 -9.18
CA TYR A 15 -1.78 -0.95 -8.12
C TYR A 15 -1.86 0.58 -8.30
N PRO A 16 -2.53 1.06 -9.36
CA PRO A 16 -2.58 2.48 -9.66
C PRO A 16 -3.36 3.25 -8.59
N ASP A 17 -3.15 4.56 -8.57
CA ASP A 17 -3.93 5.53 -7.79
C ASP A 17 -4.36 5.09 -6.38
N PRO A 18 -3.39 4.73 -5.52
CA PRO A 18 -3.67 4.18 -4.20
C PRO A 18 -4.28 5.24 -3.26
N SER A 19 -5.36 4.85 -2.59
CA SER A 19 -5.90 5.52 -1.40
C SER A 19 -5.78 4.60 -0.20
N ILE A 20 -5.32 5.11 0.95
CA ILE A 20 -5.04 4.32 2.16
C ILE A 20 -5.68 4.93 3.40
N CYS A 21 -6.23 4.09 4.28
CA CYS A 21 -6.67 4.48 5.62
C CYS A 21 -6.34 3.40 6.66
N ARG A 22 -6.47 3.76 7.95
CA ARG A 22 -6.26 2.86 9.09
C ARG A 22 -7.50 2.84 9.98
N VAL A 23 -7.90 1.66 10.45
CA VAL A 23 -8.96 1.48 11.46
C VAL A 23 -8.48 0.49 12.50
N GLY A 24 -8.30 0.93 13.75
CA GLY A 24 -7.70 0.11 14.79
C GLY A 24 -6.25 -0.27 14.43
N ASP A 25 -5.96 -1.56 14.32
CA ASP A 25 -4.62 -2.05 13.94
C ASP A 25 -4.51 -2.44 12.46
N ASP A 26 -5.60 -2.30 11.70
CA ASP A 26 -5.68 -2.67 10.29
C ASP A 26 -5.46 -1.48 9.35
N TYR A 27 -4.82 -1.77 8.22
CA TYR A 27 -4.63 -0.83 7.11
C TYR A 27 -5.40 -1.31 5.87
N TYR A 28 -6.11 -0.39 5.23
CA TYR A 28 -6.90 -0.64 4.03
C TYR A 28 -6.31 0.16 2.87
N LEU A 29 -5.98 -0.53 1.77
CA LEU A 29 -5.46 0.05 0.53
C LEU A 29 -6.47 -0.22 -0.59
N VAL A 30 -6.86 0.83 -1.30
CA VAL A 30 -7.78 0.76 -2.46
C VAL A 30 -7.09 1.37 -3.68
N THR A 31 -7.32 0.80 -4.85
CA THR A 31 -6.76 1.22 -6.14
C THR A 31 -7.88 1.28 -7.17
N SER A 32 -7.80 2.15 -8.18
CA SER A 32 -8.76 2.08 -9.29
C SER A 32 -8.34 1.04 -10.30
N THR A 33 -9.31 0.49 -11.02
CA THR A 33 -9.05 -0.46 -12.11
C THR A 33 -9.33 0.15 -13.49
N PHE A 34 -10.07 1.26 -13.55
CA PHE A 34 -10.61 1.88 -14.77
C PHE A 34 -11.08 0.81 -15.79
N GLU A 35 -10.95 1.07 -17.09
CA GLU A 35 -11.02 0.06 -18.15
C GLU A 35 -9.59 -0.47 -18.40
N TYR A 36 -9.43 -1.79 -18.45
CA TYR A 36 -8.16 -2.49 -18.62
C TYR A 36 -8.26 -3.53 -19.75
#